data_AF-A0A925N602-F1
#
_entry.id   AF-A0A925N602-F1
#
_cell.length_a   1.000
_cell.length_b   1.000
_cell.length_c   1.000
_cell.angle_alpha   90.00
_cell.angle_beta   90.00
_cell.angle_gamma   90.00
#
_symmetry.space_group_name_H-M   'P 1'
#
loop_
_entity.id
_entity.type
_entity.pdbx_description
1 polymer ?
#
loop_
_entity_poly.entity_id
_entity_poly.type
_entity_poly.pdbx_seq_one_letter_code
_entity_poly.pdbx_strand_id
1 'polypeptide(L)'
;MSTDGRCFVYILPCTWEDHCKIGFSRDPLSRMQTLHRRWFEFFDLDRALLVETETIRDARDLELELRRPLAEHNAPAPLTVRREAGGHTEWFRGASESLQRAISTLRDRGHVIHAPLSAWLRPALAARSDQLYAWTIAQLSVDELDGLAGPTLTQQLVRDTLDAYAALGIELDPLLPPEVQRWYQAKQHAG
;
A
#
# COMPACT_ATOMS: atom_id res chain seq x y z
N MET A 1 -4.45 0.07 -24.58
CA MET A 1 -5.38 1.11 -24.11
C MET A 1 -4.59 2.01 -23.18
N SER A 2 -4.21 3.21 -23.62
CA SER A 2 -3.31 4.09 -22.84
C SER A 2 -4.05 4.68 -21.64
N THR A 3 -3.59 4.42 -20.42
CA THR A 3 -4.10 5.01 -19.17
C THR A 3 -3.23 6.20 -18.77
N ASP A 4 -3.26 7.29 -19.53
CA ASP A 4 -2.32 8.42 -19.35
C ASP A 4 -2.99 9.67 -18.77
N GLY A 5 -3.71 9.52 -17.64
CA GLY A 5 -4.44 10.67 -17.06
C GLY A 5 -5.15 10.46 -15.73
N ARG A 6 -5.49 9.22 -15.35
CA ARG A 6 -6.29 8.95 -14.14
C ARG A 6 -5.56 9.30 -12.86
N CYS A 7 -6.32 9.69 -11.85
CA CYS A 7 -5.87 9.92 -10.48
C CYS A 7 -6.84 9.22 -9.52
N PHE A 8 -6.43 9.02 -8.28
CA PHE A 8 -7.22 8.31 -7.30
C PHE A 8 -7.19 9.04 -5.98
N VAL A 9 -8.35 9.18 -5.34
CA VAL A 9 -8.41 9.48 -3.91
C VAL A 9 -8.35 8.15 -3.16
N TYR A 10 -7.41 8.00 -2.25
CA TYR A 10 -7.27 6.81 -1.41
C TYR A 10 -7.80 7.07 0.00
N ILE A 11 -8.44 6.04 0.56
CA ILE A 11 -8.88 5.98 1.95
C ILE A 11 -8.23 4.72 2.54
N LEU A 12 -7.28 4.92 3.46
CA LEU A 12 -6.39 3.90 3.99
C LEU A 12 -6.55 3.82 5.53
N PRO A 13 -7.54 3.06 6.02
CA PRO A 13 -7.64 2.71 7.43
C PRO A 13 -6.44 1.86 7.87
N CYS A 14 -6.02 2.02 9.13
CA CYS A 14 -5.03 1.15 9.76
C CYS A 14 -5.69 -0.13 10.30
N THR A 15 -4.96 -1.24 10.30
CA THR A 15 -5.47 -2.55 10.77
C THR A 15 -5.75 -2.58 12.27
N TRP A 16 -4.86 -1.98 13.07
CA TRP A 16 -4.84 -2.17 14.54
C TRP A 16 -5.30 -0.94 15.34
N GLU A 17 -5.50 0.18 14.65
CA GLU A 17 -5.88 1.44 15.25
C GLU A 17 -7.03 2.04 14.45
N ASP A 18 -7.90 2.78 15.12
CA ASP A 18 -8.98 3.51 14.46
C ASP A 18 -8.46 4.77 13.75
N HIS A 19 -7.28 4.70 13.13
CA HIS A 19 -6.71 5.74 12.29
C HIS A 19 -7.03 5.48 10.82
N CYS A 20 -7.18 6.56 10.07
CA CYS A 20 -7.35 6.52 8.63
C CYS A 20 -6.55 7.64 7.97
N LYS A 21 -5.79 7.30 6.93
CA LYS A 21 -5.17 8.27 6.02
C LYS A 21 -6.09 8.52 4.83
N ILE A 22 -6.28 9.79 4.50
CA ILE A 22 -6.92 10.20 3.24
C ILE A 22 -5.89 10.98 2.41
N GLY A 23 -5.93 10.83 1.09
CA GLY A 23 -5.10 11.61 0.18
C GLY A 23 -5.38 11.22 -1.26
N PHE A 24 -4.56 11.68 -2.20
CA PHE A 24 -4.67 11.30 -3.59
C PHE A 24 -3.33 11.01 -4.25
N SER A 25 -3.33 10.19 -5.29
CA SER A 25 -2.14 9.85 -6.08
C SER A 25 -2.54 9.34 -7.47
N ARG A 26 -1.65 9.50 -8.45
CA ARG A 26 -1.74 8.77 -9.73
C ARG A 26 -1.31 7.31 -9.60
N ASP A 27 -0.46 7.03 -8.61
CA ASP A 27 0.04 5.70 -8.27
C ASP A 27 -0.18 5.43 -6.77
N PRO A 28 -1.37 4.93 -6.38
CA PRO A 28 -1.66 4.59 -4.99
C PRO A 28 -0.71 3.54 -4.39
N LEU A 29 -0.27 2.55 -5.15
CA LEU A 29 0.64 1.50 -4.66
C LEU A 29 2.00 2.09 -4.29
N SER A 30 2.63 2.86 -5.19
CA SER A 30 3.89 3.56 -4.87
C SER A 30 3.73 4.52 -3.69
N ARG A 31 2.57 5.17 -3.59
CA ARG A 31 2.27 6.06 -2.46
C ARG A 31 2.23 5.31 -1.13
N MET A 32 1.57 4.16 -1.06
CA MET A 32 1.50 3.33 0.14
C MET A 32 2.88 2.82 0.57
N GLN A 33 3.68 2.34 -0.38
CA GLN A 33 5.08 1.91 -0.15
C GLN A 33 5.94 3.02 0.44
N THR A 34 5.69 4.27 0.04
CA THR A 34 6.39 5.45 0.55
C THR A 34 5.94 5.83 1.98
N LEU A 35 4.66 5.63 2.31
CA LEU A 35 4.09 5.94 3.63
C LEU A 35 4.58 4.97 4.71
N HIS A 36 4.57 3.67 4.40
CA HIS A 36 4.92 2.63 5.37
C HIS A 36 5.62 1.46 4.68
N ARG A 37 6.64 0.93 5.35
CA ARG A 37 7.45 -0.18 4.82
C ARG A 37 6.64 -1.46 4.69
N ARG A 38 5.95 -1.86 5.77
CA ARG A 38 5.01 -2.99 5.80
C ARG A 38 3.59 -2.51 5.51
N TRP A 39 3.40 -1.73 4.46
CA TRP A 39 2.11 -1.10 4.13
C TRP A 39 0.96 -2.12 4.02
N PHE A 40 1.26 -3.35 3.60
CA PHE A 40 0.31 -4.45 3.40
C PHE A 40 -0.23 -5.05 4.71
N GLU A 41 0.46 -4.82 5.84
CA GLU A 41 -0.02 -5.20 7.18
C GLU A 41 -0.51 -3.99 7.98
N PHE A 42 0.10 -2.82 7.72
CA PHE A 42 -0.20 -1.60 8.44
C PHE A 42 -1.57 -1.03 8.06
N PHE A 43 -1.91 -1.06 6.77
CA PHE A 43 -3.22 -0.67 6.28
C PHE A 43 -4.14 -1.87 6.18
N ASP A 44 -5.39 -1.69 6.57
CA ASP A 44 -6.45 -2.67 6.40
C ASP A 44 -6.90 -2.65 4.93
N LEU A 45 -6.31 -3.54 4.12
CA LEU A 45 -6.53 -3.56 2.65
C LEU A 45 -7.95 -3.99 2.27
N ASP A 46 -8.68 -4.63 3.18
CA ASP A 46 -10.05 -5.09 2.94
C ASP A 46 -11.07 -3.97 3.21
N ARG A 47 -10.76 -3.07 4.15
CA ARG A 47 -11.55 -1.86 4.40
C ARG A 47 -11.08 -0.64 3.62
N ALA A 48 -9.83 -0.64 3.15
CA ALA A 48 -9.30 0.40 2.29
C ALA A 48 -9.96 0.40 0.92
N LEU A 49 -9.93 1.57 0.26
CA LEU A 49 -10.50 1.73 -1.07
C LEU A 49 -9.89 2.90 -1.84
N LEU A 50 -10.13 2.92 -3.16
CA LEU A 50 -9.87 4.06 -4.03
C LEU A 50 -11.16 4.60 -4.62
N VAL A 51 -11.21 5.92 -4.84
CA VAL A 51 -12.19 6.56 -5.71
C VAL A 51 -11.45 7.07 -6.95
N GLU A 52 -11.85 6.61 -8.13
CA GLU A 52 -11.24 6.99 -9.40
C GLU A 52 -11.68 8.39 -9.83
N THR A 53 -10.72 9.17 -10.34
CA THR A 53 -10.95 10.49 -10.91
C THR A 53 -10.20 10.67 -12.23
N GLU A 54 -10.64 11.62 -13.03
CA GLU A 54 -10.08 11.85 -14.36
C GLU A 54 -8.82 12.71 -14.33
N THR A 55 -8.73 13.66 -13.39
CA THR A 55 -7.58 14.55 -13.26
C THR A 55 -7.09 14.67 -11.81
N ILE A 56 -5.89 15.24 -11.64
CA ILE A 56 -5.36 15.65 -10.32
C ILE A 56 -6.28 16.66 -9.64
N ARG A 57 -6.84 17.60 -10.42
CA ARG A 57 -7.72 18.63 -9.87
C ARG A 57 -8.97 18.00 -9.26
N ASP A 58 -9.61 17.10 -9.99
CA ASP A 58 -10.79 16.38 -9.51
C ASP A 58 -10.47 15.57 -8.26
N ALA A 59 -9.30 14.90 -8.23
CA ALA A 59 -8.86 14.16 -7.05
C ALA A 59 -8.67 15.07 -5.84
N ARG A 60 -8.10 16.26 -6.04
CA ARG A 60 -7.90 17.24 -4.96
C ARG A 60 -9.22 17.81 -4.45
N ASP A 61 -10.13 18.15 -5.36
CA ASP A 61 -11.44 18.68 -4.99
C ASP A 61 -12.26 17.63 -4.22
N LEU A 62 -12.21 16.36 -4.66
CA LEU A 62 -12.84 15.23 -3.98
C LEU A 62 -12.19 14.90 -2.63
N GLU A 63 -10.85 14.95 -2.54
CA GLU A 63 -10.12 14.76 -1.27
C GLU A 63 -10.50 15.82 -0.24
N LEU A 64 -10.63 17.09 -0.66
CA LEU A 64 -11.10 18.17 0.18
C LEU A 64 -12.56 17.98 0.58
N GLU A 65 -13.44 17.55 -0.35
CA GLU A 65 -14.84 17.23 -0.07
C GLU A 65 -14.95 16.18 1.03
N LEU A 66 -14.16 15.11 0.96
CA LEU A 66 -14.15 14.03 1.94
C LEU A 66 -13.58 14.44 3.31
N ARG A 67 -12.58 15.33 3.33
CA ARG A 67 -11.88 15.73 4.57
C ARG A 67 -12.57 16.83 5.35
N ARG A 68 -13.25 17.77 4.69
CA ARG A 68 -13.88 18.92 5.36
C ARG A 68 -14.84 18.53 6.50
N PRO A 69 -15.72 17.53 6.33
CA PRO A 69 -16.61 17.09 7.41
C PRO A 69 -15.87 16.39 8.57
N LEU A 70 -14.60 16.02 8.38
CA LEU A 70 -13.82 15.23 9.34
C LEU A 70 -12.88 16.10 10.20
N ALA A 71 -13.04 17.43 10.20
CA ALA A 71 -12.13 18.34 10.89
C ALA A 71 -11.98 18.02 12.40
N GLU A 72 -13.07 17.61 13.05
CA GLU A 72 -13.08 17.23 14.48
C GLU A 72 -12.38 15.89 14.74
N HIS A 73 -12.19 15.08 13.70
CA HIS A 73 -11.52 13.78 13.77
C HIS A 73 -10.02 13.86 13.50
N ASN A 74 -9.46 15.04 13.20
CA ASN A 74 -8.03 15.19 12.89
C ASN A 74 -7.17 14.58 14.00
N ALA A 75 -6.21 13.76 13.60
CA ALA A 75 -5.28 13.07 14.49
C ALA A 75 -3.84 13.28 14.02
N PRO A 76 -2.85 13.18 14.92
CA PRO A 76 -1.45 13.08 14.51
C PRO A 76 -1.23 11.77 13.73
N ALA A 77 -0.22 11.78 12.85
CA ALA A 77 0.22 10.56 12.18
C ALA A 77 0.71 9.51 13.18
N PRO A 78 0.45 8.21 12.96
CA PRO A 78 1.07 7.13 13.73
C PRO A 78 2.60 7.21 13.68
N LEU A 79 3.28 6.86 14.78
CA LEU A 79 4.73 7.03 14.93
C LEU A 79 5.57 6.23 13.92
N THR A 80 5.01 5.14 13.39
CA THR A 80 5.67 4.26 12.40
C THR A 80 5.61 4.81 10.97
N VAL A 81 4.80 5.84 10.72
CA VAL A 81 4.67 6.48 9.41
C VAL A 81 5.87 7.38 9.16
N ARG A 82 6.46 7.27 7.96
CA ARG A 82 7.62 8.09 7.58
C ARG A 82 7.21 9.55 7.39
N ARG A 83 7.86 10.48 8.10
CA ARG A 83 7.55 11.92 8.03
C ARG A 83 8.01 12.53 6.72
N GLU A 84 9.16 12.09 6.21
CA GLU A 84 9.81 12.59 4.99
C GLU A 84 8.97 12.32 3.73
N ALA A 85 8.04 11.38 3.80
CA ALA A 85 7.13 11.00 2.73
C ALA A 85 5.95 11.97 2.54
N GLY A 86 5.85 13.08 3.29
CA GLY A 86 4.63 13.89 3.31
C GLY A 86 3.43 13.12 3.88
N GLY A 87 3.70 12.13 4.72
CA GLY A 87 2.70 11.32 5.41
C GLY A 87 2.28 11.87 6.76
N HIS A 88 2.57 13.14 7.08
CA HIS A 88 2.36 13.71 8.41
C HIS A 88 0.97 14.35 8.59
N THR A 89 0.27 14.64 7.49
CA THR A 89 -1.04 15.30 7.49
C THR A 89 -2.15 14.37 7.00
N GLU A 90 -3.39 14.82 7.17
CA GLU A 90 -4.62 14.13 6.75
C GLU A 90 -4.81 12.73 7.35
N TRP A 91 -4.51 12.63 8.64
CA TRP A 91 -4.87 11.50 9.49
C TRP A 91 -6.10 11.85 10.31
N PHE A 92 -6.97 10.86 10.44
CA PHE A 92 -8.21 10.98 11.19
C PHE A 92 -8.39 9.81 12.12
N ARG A 93 -9.00 10.04 13.29
CA ARG A 93 -9.36 9.00 14.26
C ARG A 93 -10.86 9.04 14.56
N GLY A 94 -11.54 7.90 14.63
CA GLY A 94 -12.99 7.88 14.89
C GLY A 94 -13.87 8.23 13.68
N ALA A 95 -13.30 8.28 12.47
CA ALA A 95 -14.00 8.80 11.29
C ALA A 95 -14.70 7.72 10.44
N SER A 96 -14.64 6.44 10.84
CA SER A 96 -15.06 5.30 10.00
C SER A 96 -16.51 5.42 9.52
N GLU A 97 -17.46 5.72 10.41
CA GLU A 97 -18.88 5.82 10.02
C GLU A 97 -19.14 7.00 9.08
N SER A 98 -18.56 8.17 9.37
CA SER A 98 -18.68 9.36 8.54
C SER A 98 -18.10 9.13 7.15
N LEU A 99 -16.98 8.41 7.06
CA LEU A 99 -16.39 7.98 5.79
C LEU A 99 -17.30 7.00 5.05
N GLN A 100 -17.83 5.97 5.70
CA GLN A 100 -18.73 5.02 5.05
C GLN A 100 -19.97 5.68 4.46
N ARG A 101 -20.57 6.65 5.16
CA ARG A 101 -21.67 7.46 4.63
C ARG A 101 -21.24 8.27 3.41
N ALA A 102 -20.11 8.98 3.50
CA ALA A 102 -19.61 9.78 2.39
C ALA A 102 -19.32 8.93 1.15
N ILE A 103 -18.66 7.77 1.31
CA ILE A 103 -18.37 6.83 0.22
C ILE A 103 -19.64 6.26 -0.39
N SER A 104 -20.67 5.97 0.41
CA SER A 104 -21.97 5.53 -0.11
C SER A 104 -22.60 6.60 -1.00
N THR A 105 -22.60 7.86 -0.55
CA THR A 105 -23.04 9.00 -1.37
C THR A 105 -22.25 9.11 -2.67
N LEU A 106 -20.91 8.93 -2.64
CA LEU A 106 -20.10 8.96 -3.87
C LEU A 106 -20.50 7.85 -4.84
N ARG A 107 -20.80 6.65 -4.33
CA ARG A 107 -21.30 5.53 -5.15
C ARG A 107 -22.62 5.90 -5.83
N ASP A 108 -23.54 6.49 -5.08
CA ASP A 108 -24.86 6.89 -5.59
C ASP A 108 -24.75 7.99 -6.65
N ARG A 109 -23.72 8.85 -6.57
CA ARG A 109 -23.38 9.84 -7.61
C ARG A 109 -22.67 9.24 -8.83
N GLY A 110 -22.41 7.94 -8.85
CA GLY A 110 -21.79 7.24 -9.99
C GLY A 110 -20.26 7.24 -10.01
N HIS A 111 -19.59 7.58 -8.90
CA HIS A 111 -18.14 7.45 -8.82
C HIS A 111 -17.73 5.96 -8.87
N VAL A 112 -16.65 5.67 -9.60
CA VAL A 112 -16.04 4.33 -9.60
C VAL A 112 -15.23 4.16 -8.32
N ILE A 113 -15.62 3.19 -7.50
CA ILE A 113 -14.98 2.85 -6.22
C ILE A 113 -14.35 1.47 -6.33
N HIS A 114 -13.05 1.40 -6.08
CA HIS A 114 -12.28 0.16 -6.03
C HIS A 114 -12.17 -0.31 -4.57
N ALA A 115 -13.03 -1.26 -4.18
CA ALA A 115 -13.09 -1.86 -2.84
C ALA A 115 -13.41 -3.37 -2.94
N PRO A 116 -12.75 -4.24 -2.15
CA PRO A 116 -11.62 -3.95 -1.27
C PRO A 116 -10.39 -3.51 -2.07
N LEU A 117 -9.53 -2.70 -1.47
CA LEU A 117 -8.31 -2.20 -2.12
C LEU A 117 -7.37 -3.34 -2.54
N SER A 118 -7.35 -4.43 -1.78
CA SER A 118 -6.57 -5.64 -2.10
C SER A 118 -6.83 -6.16 -3.53
N ALA A 119 -8.09 -6.13 -3.99
CA ALA A 119 -8.47 -6.56 -5.33
C ALA A 119 -7.91 -5.66 -6.45
N TRP A 120 -7.72 -4.36 -6.17
CA TRP A 120 -7.09 -3.43 -7.10
C TRP A 120 -5.57 -3.52 -7.06
N LEU A 121 -4.99 -3.69 -5.86
CA LEU A 121 -3.54 -3.77 -5.67
C LEU A 121 -2.94 -5.03 -6.25
N ARG A 122 -3.61 -6.18 -6.17
CA ARG A 122 -3.08 -7.46 -6.67
C ARG A 122 -2.64 -7.38 -8.15
N PRO A 123 -3.50 -7.01 -9.12
CA PRO A 123 -3.06 -6.86 -10.50
C PRO A 123 -2.06 -5.71 -10.69
N ALA A 124 -2.16 -4.62 -9.92
CA ALA A 124 -1.20 -3.51 -10.01
C ALA A 124 0.22 -3.89 -9.53
N LEU A 125 0.33 -4.77 -8.52
CA LEU A 125 1.60 -5.29 -8.04
C LEU A 125 2.12 -6.39 -8.97
N ALA A 126 1.25 -7.29 -9.44
CA ALA A 126 1.61 -8.31 -10.42
C ALA A 126 2.17 -7.70 -11.71
N ALA A 127 1.63 -6.58 -12.20
CA ALA A 127 2.18 -5.87 -13.36
C ALA A 127 3.62 -5.34 -13.15
N ARG A 128 4.12 -5.28 -11.91
CA ARG A 128 5.49 -4.90 -11.57
C ARG A 128 6.40 -6.12 -11.30
N SER A 129 5.89 -7.34 -11.39
CA SER A 129 6.63 -8.56 -11.02
C SER A 129 7.71 -8.95 -12.03
N ASP A 130 7.63 -8.49 -13.27
CA ASP A 130 8.55 -8.88 -14.34
C ASP A 130 10.03 -8.62 -14.01
N GLN A 131 10.30 -7.63 -13.15
CA GLN A 131 11.65 -7.27 -12.73
C GLN A 131 12.06 -7.91 -11.40
N LEU A 132 11.15 -8.62 -10.71
CA LEU A 132 11.38 -9.13 -9.36
C LEU A 132 12.54 -10.13 -9.32
N TYR A 133 12.63 -11.01 -10.31
CA TYR A 133 13.73 -11.97 -10.45
C TYR A 133 15.09 -11.27 -10.48
N ALA A 134 15.30 -10.38 -11.46
CA ALA A 134 16.57 -9.68 -11.63
C ALA A 134 16.87 -8.75 -10.46
N TRP A 135 15.85 -8.11 -9.90
CA TRP A 135 16.00 -7.23 -8.75
C TRP A 135 16.50 -7.98 -7.51
N THR A 136 15.92 -9.13 -7.17
CA THR A 136 16.34 -9.90 -5.98
C THR A 136 17.79 -10.37 -6.06
N ILE A 137 18.24 -10.83 -7.24
CA ILE A 137 19.66 -11.19 -7.48
C ILE A 137 20.56 -9.97 -7.30
N ALA A 138 20.16 -8.81 -7.83
CA ALA A 138 20.98 -7.60 -7.73
C ALA A 138 21.05 -7.05 -6.29
N GLN A 139 20.09 -7.38 -5.43
CA GLN A 139 20.08 -6.94 -4.03
C GLN A 139 20.84 -7.87 -3.11
N LEU A 140 20.71 -9.20 -3.25
CA LEU A 140 21.23 -10.16 -2.27
C LEU A 140 22.56 -10.76 -2.72
N SER A 141 23.57 -10.63 -1.87
CA SER A 141 24.84 -11.34 -2.02
C SER A 141 24.72 -12.83 -1.63
N VAL A 142 25.69 -13.64 -2.06
CA VAL A 142 25.77 -15.06 -1.67
C VAL A 142 25.86 -15.21 -0.15
N ASP A 143 26.68 -14.38 0.52
CA ASP A 143 26.82 -14.40 1.98
C ASP A 143 25.50 -14.05 2.71
N GLU A 144 24.66 -13.18 2.12
CA GLU A 144 23.33 -12.89 2.65
C GLU A 144 22.35 -14.05 2.43
N LEU A 145 22.42 -14.74 1.29
CA LEU A 145 21.57 -15.89 1.01
C LEU A 145 21.93 -17.09 1.89
N ASP A 146 23.22 -17.31 2.13
CA ASP A 146 23.74 -18.41 2.96
C ASP A 146 23.66 -18.09 4.46
N GLY A 147 23.20 -16.88 4.84
CA GLY A 147 23.06 -16.46 6.23
C GLY A 147 24.37 -16.16 6.95
N LEU A 148 25.47 -16.05 6.21
CA LEU A 148 26.82 -15.74 6.71
C LEU A 148 26.99 -14.26 7.06
N ALA A 149 26.18 -13.38 6.45
CA ALA A 149 26.21 -11.94 6.69
C ALA A 149 25.44 -11.46 7.94
N GLY A 150 24.75 -12.37 8.65
CA GLY A 150 23.79 -11.98 9.69
C GLY A 150 22.57 -11.22 9.11
N PRO A 151 21.75 -10.57 9.96
CA PRO A 151 20.59 -9.80 9.50
C PRO A 151 21.01 -8.46 8.87
N THR A 152 20.70 -8.27 7.58
CA THR A 152 21.00 -7.02 6.86
C THR A 152 19.73 -6.21 6.55
N LEU A 153 19.88 -4.90 6.36
CA LEU A 153 18.78 -4.04 5.92
C LEU A 153 18.27 -4.44 4.52
N THR A 154 19.18 -4.89 3.65
CA THR A 154 18.87 -5.36 2.30
C THR A 154 18.03 -6.63 2.32
N GLN A 155 18.42 -7.63 3.13
CA GLN A 155 17.61 -8.83 3.37
C GLN A 155 16.21 -8.45 3.86
N GLN A 156 16.13 -7.53 4.82
CA GLN A 156 14.85 -7.12 5.37
C GLN A 156 14.01 -6.38 4.31
N LEU A 157 14.61 -5.55 3.46
CA LEU A 157 13.91 -4.85 2.36
C LEU A 157 13.36 -5.84 1.32
N VAL A 158 14.18 -6.80 0.91
CA VAL A 158 13.76 -7.87 0.00
C VAL A 158 12.64 -8.67 0.63
N ARG A 159 12.79 -9.07 1.89
CA ARG A 159 11.75 -9.80 2.63
C ARG A 159 10.43 -9.04 2.66
N ASP A 160 10.41 -7.76 3.05
CA ASP A 160 9.14 -7.01 3.11
C ASP A 160 8.51 -6.82 1.72
N THR A 161 9.33 -6.77 0.67
CA THR A 161 8.83 -6.74 -0.70
C THR A 161 8.16 -8.06 -1.04
N LEU A 162 8.80 -9.20 -0.78
CA LEU A 162 8.22 -10.54 -1.00
C LEU A 162 6.98 -10.80 -0.14
N ASP A 163 7.00 -10.39 1.14
CA ASP A 163 5.85 -10.44 2.04
C ASP A 163 4.65 -9.68 1.46
N ALA A 164 4.85 -8.56 0.77
CA ALA A 164 3.78 -7.81 0.13
C ALA A 164 3.12 -8.57 -1.05
N TYR A 165 3.92 -9.31 -1.84
CA TYR A 165 3.38 -10.18 -2.90
C TYR A 165 2.59 -11.34 -2.29
N ALA A 166 3.15 -11.99 -1.26
CA ALA A 166 2.50 -13.09 -0.56
C ALA A 166 1.19 -12.65 0.11
N ALA A 167 1.16 -11.47 0.74
CA ALA A 167 -0.02 -10.90 1.39
C ALA A 167 -1.17 -10.62 0.40
N LEU A 168 -0.86 -10.37 -0.88
CA LEU A 168 -1.85 -10.22 -1.95
C LEU A 168 -2.14 -11.53 -2.70
N GLY A 169 -1.64 -12.67 -2.21
CA GLY A 169 -1.85 -13.99 -2.81
C GLY A 169 -1.23 -14.10 -4.20
N ILE A 170 -0.07 -13.47 -4.42
CA ILE A 170 0.69 -13.60 -5.66
C ILE A 170 1.74 -14.71 -5.45
N GLU A 171 1.69 -15.73 -6.31
CA GLU A 171 2.63 -16.85 -6.28
C GLU A 171 4.05 -16.37 -6.59
N LEU A 172 4.96 -16.57 -5.64
CA LEU A 172 6.35 -16.13 -5.75
C LEU A 172 7.26 -17.15 -6.44
N ASP A 173 6.91 -18.44 -6.38
CA ASP A 173 7.69 -19.55 -6.96
C ASP A 173 8.13 -19.30 -8.42
N PRO A 174 7.25 -18.83 -9.34
CA PRO A 174 7.68 -18.56 -10.72
C PRO A 174 8.42 -17.23 -10.89
N LEU A 175 8.45 -16.37 -9.87
CA LEU A 175 8.97 -14.99 -9.95
C LEU A 175 10.38 -14.86 -9.36
N LEU A 176 10.89 -15.88 -8.67
CA LEU A 176 12.12 -15.81 -7.90
C LEU A 176 13.19 -16.81 -8.38
N PRO A 177 14.48 -16.46 -8.23
CA PRO A 177 15.56 -17.44 -8.32
C PRO A 177 15.43 -18.52 -7.23
N PRO A 178 15.78 -19.79 -7.50
CA PRO A 178 15.65 -20.88 -6.52
C PRO A 178 16.39 -20.65 -5.21
N GLU A 179 17.54 -19.98 -5.24
CA GLU A 179 18.31 -19.61 -4.05
C GLU A 179 17.60 -18.57 -3.18
N VAL A 180 16.98 -17.56 -3.79
CA VAL A 180 16.19 -16.54 -3.08
C VAL A 180 14.92 -17.18 -2.51
N GLN A 181 14.26 -18.06 -3.27
CA GLN A 181 13.07 -18.79 -2.81
C GLN A 181 13.38 -19.63 -1.57
N ARG A 182 14.46 -20.43 -1.59
CA ARG A 182 14.90 -21.23 -0.43
C ARG A 182 15.22 -20.36 0.77
N TRP A 183 15.96 -19.27 0.56
CA TRP A 183 16.27 -18.30 1.62
C TRP A 183 14.99 -17.72 2.25
N TYR A 184 14.03 -17.30 1.42
CA TYR A 184 12.78 -16.70 1.88
C TYR A 184 11.93 -17.70 2.68
N GLN A 185 11.77 -18.93 2.19
CA GLN A 185 11.05 -20.00 2.89
C GLN A 185 11.70 -20.35 4.24
N ALA A 186 13.03 -20.47 4.29
CA ALA A 186 13.74 -20.73 5.54
C ALA A 186 13.49 -19.64 6.59
N LYS A 187 13.35 -18.38 6.17
CA LYS A 187 13.05 -17.24 7.05
C LYS A 187 11.58 -17.14 7.46
N GLN A 188 10.64 -17.72 6.70
CA GLN A 188 9.24 -17.84 7.12
C GLN A 188 9.07 -18.86 8.25
N HIS A 189 9.81 -19.97 8.22
CA HIS A 189 9.73 -21.03 9.24
C HIS A 189 10.51 -20.75 10.53
N ALA A 190 11.43 -19.79 10.51
CA ALA A 190 12.22 -19.40 11.67
C ALA A 190 11.60 -18.24 12.48
N GLY A 191 10.41 -17.76 12.10
CA GLY A 191 9.67 -16.65 12.73
C GLY A 191 8.60 -17.12 13.68
#